data_AF-K0F0G2-F1
#
_entry.id   AF-K0F0G2-F1
#
_cell.length_a   1.000
_cell.length_b   1.000
_cell.length_c   1.000
_cell.angle_alpha   90.00
_cell.angle_beta   90.00
_cell.angle_gamma   90.00
#
_symmetry.space_group_name_H-M   'P 1'
#
loop_
_entity.id
_entity.type
_entity.pdbx_description
1 polymer ?
#
loop_
_entity_poly.entity_id
_entity_poly.type
_entity_poly.pdbx_seq_one_letter_code
_entity_poly.pdbx_strand_id
1 'polypeptide(L)'
;MGPSGDALMSTPEPGPAQRIVQWQAEQLRHIQALAGEHARREAQLPGTGLSDEERVAYLADLDGLAAQLEQAEQTALTAGIPSTVIAEVRDYGANAVTAPARAEPGNQQHGLDFESMHTDWLAVDVWDYERMASLEATRLDRIETGRWSFGANHGAAQQFARNLQRRYERVTHLANATKMTPTEAEHTWATSAESLRRIHAVTVETYDELTVMARWNTYAIKDPGPAIPPFIPTDPLTGAPTDPQTVHPPTPQRMIDTARAALRATFAEPTVTADHTADLATDNAAITHAVEHALPADGADWTSEPEPDHHLPNPSAGEGLDAFG
;
A
#
# COMPACT_ATOMS: atom_id res chain seq x y z
N MET A 1 -61.10 -12.20 -4.71
CA MET A 1 -59.98 -13.16 -4.74
C MET A 1 -58.72 -12.34 -4.92
N GLY A 2 -57.82 -12.34 -3.92
CA GLY A 2 -56.61 -11.50 -3.84
C GLY A 2 -56.91 -10.05 -3.42
N PRO A 3 -56.30 -9.53 -2.34
CA PRO A 3 -54.89 -9.15 -2.43
C PRO A 3 -54.01 -10.00 -1.52
N SER A 4 -53.09 -10.71 -2.16
CA SER A 4 -51.96 -11.37 -1.52
C SER A 4 -51.08 -10.33 -0.87
N GLY A 5 -50.67 -10.61 0.37
CA GLY A 5 -49.74 -9.77 1.10
C GLY A 5 -48.43 -9.63 0.36
N ASP A 6 -48.06 -8.39 0.06
CA ASP A 6 -46.67 -7.99 0.03
C ASP A 6 -46.14 -8.18 1.44
N ALA A 7 -45.61 -9.39 1.69
CA ALA A 7 -44.63 -9.59 2.73
C ALA A 7 -43.47 -8.67 2.38
N LEU A 8 -43.52 -7.44 2.90
CA LEU A 8 -42.36 -6.61 3.10
C LEU A 8 -41.33 -7.54 3.74
N MET A 9 -40.35 -7.96 2.93
CA MET A 9 -39.19 -8.69 3.38
C MET A 9 -38.46 -7.75 4.35
N SER A 10 -38.88 -7.77 5.61
CA SER A 10 -38.11 -7.21 6.69
C SER A 10 -36.85 -8.08 6.76
N THR A 11 -35.76 -7.60 6.15
CA THR A 11 -34.44 -8.18 6.34
C THR A 11 -34.25 -8.35 7.85
N PRO A 12 -34.02 -9.57 8.35
CA PRO A 12 -33.89 -9.80 9.78
C PRO A 12 -32.80 -8.88 10.34
N GLU A 13 -33.13 -8.18 11.43
CA GLU A 13 -32.20 -7.29 12.11
C GLU A 13 -30.93 -8.06 12.50
N PRO A 14 -29.73 -7.54 12.21
CA PRO A 14 -28.48 -8.23 12.51
C PRO A 14 -28.37 -8.53 14.01
N GLY A 15 -27.96 -9.75 14.33
CA GLY A 15 -27.69 -10.16 15.70
C GLY A 15 -26.64 -9.25 16.38
N PRO A 16 -26.57 -9.24 17.72
CA PRO A 16 -25.65 -8.35 18.45
C PRO A 16 -24.19 -8.51 18.04
N ALA A 17 -23.73 -9.74 17.75
CA ALA A 17 -22.38 -9.99 17.26
C ALA A 17 -22.12 -9.37 15.89
N GLN A 18 -23.09 -9.46 14.97
CA GLN A 18 -22.99 -8.87 13.64
C GLN A 18 -22.97 -7.33 13.71
N ARG A 19 -23.72 -6.72 14.63
CA ARG A 19 -23.67 -5.27 14.88
C ARG A 19 -22.31 -4.79 15.39
N ILE A 20 -21.67 -5.55 16.29
CA ILE A 20 -20.31 -5.22 16.78
C ILE A 20 -19.32 -5.26 15.63
N VAL A 21 -19.37 -6.32 14.83
CA VAL A 21 -18.51 -6.51 13.66
C VAL A 21 -18.70 -5.37 12.64
N GLN A 22 -19.94 -5.02 12.31
CA GLN A 22 -20.26 -3.89 11.43
C GLN A 22 -19.72 -2.56 11.97
N TRP A 23 -19.94 -2.28 13.27
CA TRP A 23 -19.42 -1.09 13.90
C TRP A 23 -17.88 -1.04 13.87
N GLN A 24 -17.19 -2.16 14.08
CA GLN A 24 -15.74 -2.23 13.96
C GLN A 24 -15.26 -1.93 12.53
N ALA A 25 -15.94 -2.45 11.50
CA ALA A 25 -15.64 -2.13 10.11
C ALA A 25 -15.87 -0.65 9.77
N GLU A 26 -16.90 -0.03 10.36
CA GLU A 26 -17.13 1.42 10.23
C GLU A 26 -15.98 2.22 10.86
N GLN A 27 -15.49 1.83 12.04
CA GLN A 27 -14.33 2.48 12.66
C GLN A 27 -13.06 2.35 11.81
N LEU A 28 -12.79 1.17 11.27
CA LEU A 28 -11.62 0.95 10.41
C LEU A 28 -11.70 1.79 9.13
N ARG A 29 -12.87 1.84 8.47
CA ARG A 29 -13.07 2.71 7.30
C ARG A 29 -12.92 4.19 7.63
N HIS A 30 -13.34 4.60 8.82
CA HIS A 30 -13.15 5.99 9.27
C HIS A 30 -11.67 6.33 9.46
N ILE A 31 -10.90 5.46 10.13
CA ILE A 31 -9.43 5.59 10.29
C ILE A 31 -8.76 5.64 8.91
N GLN A 32 -9.10 4.72 8.02
CA GLN A 32 -8.59 4.69 6.64
C GLN A 32 -8.86 6.01 5.90
N ALA A 33 -10.10 6.52 5.96
CA ALA A 33 -10.48 7.74 5.28
C ALA A 33 -9.74 8.96 5.85
N LEU A 34 -9.60 9.06 7.18
CA LEU A 34 -8.85 10.12 7.84
C LEU A 34 -7.35 10.06 7.50
N ALA A 35 -6.75 8.87 7.52
CA ALA A 35 -5.35 8.68 7.16
C ALA A 35 -5.09 9.03 5.69
N GLY A 36 -6.01 8.66 4.80
CA GLY A 36 -5.96 9.06 3.39
C GLY A 36 -6.16 10.57 3.20
N GLU A 37 -7.09 11.20 3.92
CA GLU A 37 -7.23 12.65 3.87
C GLU A 37 -5.97 13.37 4.35
N HIS A 38 -5.42 12.93 5.49
CA HIS A 38 -4.19 13.48 6.06
C HIS A 38 -3.03 13.37 5.06
N ALA A 39 -2.77 12.18 4.51
CA ALA A 39 -1.70 11.96 3.53
C ALA A 39 -1.91 12.78 2.25
N ARG A 40 -3.15 12.88 1.75
CA ARG A 40 -3.47 13.71 0.58
C ARG A 40 -3.20 15.18 0.86
N ARG A 41 -3.57 15.65 2.05
CA ARG A 41 -3.38 17.03 2.45
C ARG A 41 -1.90 17.34 2.59
N GLU A 42 -1.15 16.50 3.28
CA GLU A 42 0.30 16.60 3.42
C GLU A 42 1.03 16.64 2.08
N ALA A 43 0.65 15.79 1.11
CA ALA A 43 1.19 15.81 -0.25
C ALA A 43 0.85 17.09 -1.04
N GLN A 44 -0.19 17.82 -0.64
CA GLN A 44 -0.55 19.11 -1.22
C GLN A 44 0.17 20.29 -0.55
N LEU A 45 1.15 20.05 0.34
CA LEU A 45 1.89 21.11 1.03
C LEU A 45 2.22 22.23 0.03
N PRO A 46 1.57 23.39 0.14
CA PRO A 46 1.76 24.42 -0.86
C PRO A 46 3.22 24.87 -0.78
N GLY A 47 3.90 24.92 -1.92
CA GLY A 47 5.27 25.40 -1.99
C GLY A 47 5.41 26.86 -1.54
N THR A 48 6.58 27.45 -1.79
CA THR A 48 6.84 28.88 -1.52
C THR A 48 5.80 29.75 -2.25
N GLY A 49 4.76 30.18 -1.55
CA GLY A 49 3.62 30.87 -2.16
C GLY A 49 2.47 31.21 -1.21
N LEU A 50 2.35 30.51 -0.08
CA LEU A 50 1.42 30.91 0.98
C LEU A 50 1.92 32.15 1.72
N SER A 51 1.00 33.03 2.06
CA SER A 51 1.20 33.99 3.15
C SER A 51 1.42 33.26 4.49
N ASP A 52 2.02 33.95 5.46
CA ASP A 52 2.20 33.38 6.81
C ASP A 52 0.88 32.96 7.46
N GLU A 53 -0.20 33.71 7.22
CA GLU A 53 -1.54 33.39 7.72
C GLU A 53 -2.10 32.11 7.10
N GLU A 54 -1.99 31.95 5.77
CA GLU A 54 -2.43 30.74 5.08
C GLU A 54 -1.62 29.52 5.48
N ARG A 55 -0.31 29.69 5.70
CA ARG A 55 0.57 28.63 6.20
C ARG A 55 0.16 28.18 7.60
N VAL A 56 -0.14 29.11 8.51
CA VAL A 56 -0.62 28.79 9.86
C VAL A 56 -1.97 28.07 9.79
N ALA A 57 -2.90 28.54 8.96
CA ALA A 57 -4.21 27.89 8.78
C ALA A 57 -4.09 26.48 8.21
N TYR A 58 -3.19 26.28 7.25
CA TYR A 58 -2.90 24.97 6.66
C TYR A 58 -2.29 23.99 7.68
N LEU A 59 -1.34 24.43 8.48
CA LEU A 59 -0.77 23.59 9.54
C LEU A 59 -1.82 23.23 10.61
N ALA A 60 -2.68 24.19 10.98
CA ALA A 60 -3.78 23.92 11.90
C ALA A 60 -4.81 22.91 11.34
N ASP A 61 -5.05 22.92 10.03
CA ASP A 61 -5.89 21.92 9.34
C ASP A 61 -5.28 20.52 9.41
N LEU A 62 -3.97 20.40 9.13
CA LEU A 62 -3.22 19.15 9.28
C LEU A 62 -3.24 18.63 10.72
N ASP A 63 -2.95 19.48 11.70
CA ASP A 63 -3.00 19.13 13.12
C ASP A 63 -4.42 18.68 13.53
N GLY A 64 -5.45 19.32 12.98
CA GLY A 64 -6.85 18.94 13.19
C GLY A 64 -7.21 17.57 12.61
N LEU A 65 -6.66 17.20 11.45
CA LEU A 65 -6.79 15.87 10.86
C LEU A 65 -6.04 14.81 11.68
N ALA A 66 -4.81 15.13 12.12
CA ALA A 66 -4.01 14.24 12.97
C ALA A 66 -4.71 13.95 14.31
N ALA A 67 -5.29 14.97 14.96
CA ALA A 67 -6.04 14.80 16.19
C ALA A 67 -7.32 13.94 16.01
N GLN A 68 -8.03 14.11 14.89
CA GLN A 68 -9.19 13.27 14.55
C GLN A 68 -8.79 11.82 14.33
N LEU A 69 -7.67 11.60 13.64
CA LEU A 69 -7.12 10.27 13.41
C LEU A 69 -6.75 9.61 14.74
N GLU A 70 -5.99 10.29 15.61
CA GLU A 70 -5.64 9.77 16.95
C GLU A 70 -6.87 9.41 17.78
N GLN A 71 -7.90 10.27 17.77
CA GLN A 71 -9.16 10.00 18.46
C GLN A 71 -9.88 8.76 17.90
N ALA A 72 -9.91 8.59 16.57
CA ALA A 72 -10.50 7.42 15.92
C ALA A 72 -9.73 6.13 16.26
N GLU A 73 -8.40 6.17 16.24
CA GLU A 73 -7.54 5.05 16.65
C GLU A 73 -7.77 4.66 18.11
N GLN A 74 -7.82 5.62 19.02
CA GLN A 74 -8.08 5.36 20.44
C GLN A 74 -9.49 4.77 20.67
N THR A 75 -10.47 5.21 19.89
CA THR A 75 -11.83 4.66 19.91
C THR A 75 -11.85 3.20 19.44
N ALA A 76 -11.13 2.88 18.36
CA ALA A 76 -10.96 1.53 17.86
C ALA A 76 -10.24 0.61 18.86
N LEU A 77 -9.15 1.09 19.48
CA LEU A 77 -8.42 0.35 20.53
C LEU A 77 -9.32 0.02 21.72
N THR A 78 -10.09 1.01 22.19
CA THR A 78 -11.00 0.85 23.34
C THR A 78 -12.11 -0.16 23.03
N ALA A 79 -12.48 -0.30 21.76
CA ALA A 79 -13.47 -1.29 21.32
C ALA A 79 -12.88 -2.67 20.99
N GLY A 80 -11.62 -2.89 21.35
CA GLY A 80 -10.96 -4.19 21.24
C GLY A 80 -10.40 -4.50 19.86
N ILE A 81 -10.34 -3.52 18.94
CA ILE A 81 -9.62 -3.70 17.67
C ILE A 81 -8.11 -3.74 17.98
N PRO A 82 -7.37 -4.76 17.53
CA PRO A 82 -5.93 -4.85 17.76
C PRO A 82 -5.19 -3.64 17.18
N SER A 83 -4.17 -3.14 17.90
CA SER A 83 -3.35 -2.01 17.44
C SER A 83 -2.65 -2.26 16.11
N THR A 84 -2.32 -3.53 15.81
CA THR A 84 -1.74 -3.94 14.54
C THR A 84 -2.72 -3.77 13.37
N VAL A 85 -4.01 -4.05 13.58
CA VAL A 85 -5.06 -3.79 12.58
C VAL A 85 -5.17 -2.30 12.32
N ILE A 86 -5.20 -1.50 13.39
CA ILE A 86 -5.34 -0.04 13.28
C ILE A 86 -4.16 0.56 12.51
N ALA A 87 -2.93 0.19 12.88
CA ALA A 87 -1.72 0.63 12.19
C ALA A 87 -1.76 0.25 10.71
N GLU A 88 -2.16 -0.99 10.39
CA GLU A 88 -2.26 -1.43 9.00
C GLU A 88 -3.32 -0.67 8.20
N VAL A 89 -4.49 -0.39 8.80
CA VAL A 89 -5.58 0.34 8.14
C VAL A 89 -5.22 1.82 7.94
N ARG A 90 -4.52 2.42 8.90
CA ARG A 90 -3.94 3.75 8.74
C ARG A 90 -2.93 3.76 7.59
N ASP A 91 -1.99 2.83 7.59
CA ASP A 91 -0.96 2.73 6.56
C ASP A 91 -1.62 2.48 5.20
N TYR A 92 -2.66 1.64 5.13
CA TYR A 92 -3.46 1.44 3.94
C TYR A 92 -4.09 2.75 3.46
N GLY A 93 -4.78 3.48 4.34
CA GLY A 93 -5.41 4.76 3.99
C GLY A 93 -4.41 5.78 3.45
N ALA A 94 -3.27 5.92 4.11
CA ALA A 94 -2.18 6.80 3.69
C ALA A 94 -1.60 6.40 2.33
N ASN A 95 -1.52 5.10 2.03
CA ASN A 95 -0.99 4.59 0.77
C ASN A 95 -2.05 4.52 -0.35
N ALA A 96 -3.34 4.36 -0.03
CA ALA A 96 -4.40 4.16 -1.03
C ALA A 96 -4.64 5.40 -1.89
N VAL A 97 -4.38 6.59 -1.36
CA VAL A 97 -4.34 7.86 -2.12
C VAL A 97 -3.33 7.79 -3.27
N THR A 98 -2.32 6.93 -3.15
CA THR A 98 -1.24 6.74 -4.13
C THR A 98 -1.45 5.53 -5.05
N ALA A 99 -2.54 4.78 -4.91
CA ALA A 99 -2.89 3.69 -5.83
C ALA A 99 -4.01 4.17 -6.77
N PRO A 100 -3.92 3.95 -8.10
CA PRO A 100 -5.03 4.24 -8.98
C PRO A 100 -6.23 3.38 -8.61
N ALA A 101 -7.43 3.97 -8.65
CA ALA A 101 -8.67 3.23 -8.57
C ALA A 101 -8.71 2.24 -9.74
N ARG A 102 -8.54 0.95 -9.45
CA ARG A 102 -8.81 -0.11 -10.43
C ARG A 102 -10.26 0.07 -10.89
N ALA A 103 -10.52 -0.05 -12.19
CA ALA A 103 -11.89 -0.11 -12.69
C ALA A 103 -12.62 -1.22 -11.92
N GLU A 104 -13.53 -0.83 -11.02
CA GLU A 104 -14.26 -1.78 -10.22
C GLU A 104 -14.99 -2.75 -11.15
N PRO A 105 -14.93 -4.07 -10.91
CA PRO A 105 -15.87 -4.99 -11.52
C PRO A 105 -17.27 -4.55 -11.11
N GLY A 106 -17.94 -3.84 -12.03
CA GLY A 106 -19.30 -3.31 -11.99
C GLY A 106 -19.97 -3.20 -10.63
N ASN A 107 -20.06 -1.96 -10.11
CA ASN A 107 -21.07 -1.45 -9.16
C ASN A 107 -22.13 -2.47 -8.71
N GLN A 108 -21.73 -3.46 -7.92
CA GLN A 108 -22.65 -4.07 -6.99
C GLN A 108 -22.57 -3.15 -5.79
N GLN A 109 -23.72 -2.60 -5.42
CA GLN A 109 -23.89 -1.95 -4.12
C GLN A 109 -23.68 -3.02 -3.06
N HIS A 110 -22.42 -3.43 -2.83
CA HIS A 110 -22.05 -4.28 -1.73
C HIS A 110 -22.43 -3.50 -0.48
N GLY A 111 -23.20 -4.13 0.40
CA GLY A 111 -23.59 -3.55 1.67
C GLY A 111 -22.35 -3.15 2.48
N LEU A 112 -22.57 -2.64 3.69
CA LEU A 112 -21.54 -2.29 4.67
C LEU A 112 -20.77 -3.54 5.20
N ASP A 113 -20.37 -4.44 4.31
CA ASP A 113 -19.89 -5.80 4.56
C ASP A 113 -18.37 -5.86 4.42
N PHE A 114 -17.71 -6.59 5.32
CA PHE A 114 -16.26 -6.81 5.35
C PHE A 114 -15.67 -7.19 3.98
N GLU A 115 -16.43 -7.86 3.13
CA GLU A 115 -16.00 -8.27 1.79
C GLU A 115 -15.61 -7.08 0.88
N SER A 116 -16.33 -5.95 0.98
CA SER A 116 -15.98 -4.71 0.26
C SER A 116 -14.62 -4.19 0.71
N MET A 117 -14.38 -4.17 2.03
CA MET A 117 -13.12 -3.71 2.61
C MET A 117 -11.94 -4.62 2.23
N HIS A 118 -12.14 -5.94 2.20
CA HIS A 118 -11.11 -6.87 1.71
C HIS A 118 -10.84 -6.69 0.21
N THR A 119 -11.86 -6.37 -0.60
CA THR A 119 -11.71 -6.10 -2.03
C THR A 119 -10.86 -4.85 -2.27
N ASP A 120 -11.12 -3.77 -1.52
CA ASP A 120 -10.32 -2.55 -1.56
C ASP A 120 -8.85 -2.87 -1.20
N TRP A 121 -8.64 -3.56 -0.09
CA TRP A 121 -7.31 -3.94 0.38
C TRP A 121 -6.58 -4.84 -0.61
N LEU A 122 -7.28 -5.80 -1.20
CA LEU A 122 -6.75 -6.65 -2.26
C LEU A 122 -6.30 -5.81 -3.46
N ALA A 123 -7.06 -4.79 -3.87
CA ALA A 123 -6.71 -3.97 -5.03
C ALA A 123 -5.35 -3.26 -4.86
N VAL A 124 -5.08 -2.66 -3.70
CA VAL A 124 -3.80 -1.99 -3.43
C VAL A 124 -2.66 -2.98 -3.28
N ASP A 125 -2.87 -4.09 -2.57
CA ASP A 125 -1.81 -5.09 -2.41
C ASP A 125 -1.43 -5.74 -3.74
N VAL A 126 -2.40 -5.92 -4.64
CA VAL A 126 -2.15 -6.37 -6.01
C VAL A 126 -1.37 -5.33 -6.79
N TRP A 127 -1.77 -4.06 -6.72
CA TRP A 127 -1.04 -2.98 -7.37
C TRP A 127 0.43 -2.93 -6.91
N ASP A 128 0.67 -2.94 -5.60
CA ASP A 128 2.02 -2.99 -5.05
C ASP A 128 2.78 -4.24 -5.49
N TYR A 129 2.11 -5.39 -5.53
CA TYR A 129 2.72 -6.64 -5.96
C TYR A 129 3.17 -6.60 -7.43
N GLU A 130 2.30 -6.15 -8.34
CA GLU A 130 2.63 -5.98 -9.76
C GLU A 130 3.72 -4.92 -9.96
N ARG A 131 3.66 -3.83 -9.19
CA ARG A 131 4.65 -2.75 -9.21
C ARG A 131 6.03 -3.21 -8.77
N MET A 132 6.13 -3.94 -7.65
CA MET A 132 7.38 -4.52 -7.17
C MET A 132 7.98 -5.47 -8.21
N ALA A 133 7.17 -6.35 -8.79
CA ALA A 133 7.62 -7.25 -9.85
C ALA A 133 8.15 -6.49 -11.08
N SER A 134 7.48 -5.40 -11.46
CA SER A 134 7.88 -4.55 -12.59
C SER A 134 9.19 -3.79 -12.33
N LEU A 135 9.40 -3.29 -11.12
CA LEU A 135 10.65 -2.66 -10.71
C LEU A 135 11.81 -3.66 -10.70
N GLU A 136 11.61 -4.85 -10.17
CA GLU A 136 12.65 -5.89 -10.19
C GLU A 136 12.95 -6.38 -11.61
N ALA A 137 11.94 -6.59 -12.45
CA ALA A 137 12.15 -6.93 -13.85
C ALA A 137 12.96 -5.87 -14.60
N THR A 138 12.67 -4.58 -14.37
CA THR A 138 13.40 -3.45 -14.96
C THR A 138 14.84 -3.39 -14.46
N ARG A 139 15.05 -3.57 -13.14
CA ARG A 139 16.38 -3.63 -12.54
C ARG A 139 17.21 -4.77 -13.13
N LEU A 140 16.65 -5.98 -13.23
CA LEU A 140 17.32 -7.14 -13.81
C LEU A 140 17.65 -6.91 -15.29
N ASP A 141 16.74 -6.32 -16.07
CA ASP A 141 17.01 -5.98 -17.47
C ASP A 141 18.16 -4.96 -17.61
N ARG A 142 18.18 -3.92 -16.77
CA ARG A 142 19.26 -2.92 -16.75
C ARG A 142 20.60 -3.51 -16.34
N ILE A 143 20.62 -4.42 -15.37
CA ILE A 143 21.83 -5.15 -14.98
C ILE A 143 22.35 -5.99 -16.16
N GLU A 144 21.48 -6.77 -16.80
CA GLU A 144 21.86 -7.65 -17.91
C GLU A 144 22.32 -6.87 -19.15
N THR A 145 21.79 -5.67 -19.36
CA THR A 145 22.16 -4.80 -20.49
C THR A 145 23.28 -3.80 -20.18
N GLY A 146 23.85 -3.83 -18.97
CA GLY A 146 24.92 -2.93 -18.55
C GLY A 146 24.47 -1.47 -18.33
N ARG A 147 23.17 -1.22 -18.23
CA ARG A 147 22.56 0.09 -17.90
C ARG A 147 22.31 0.24 -16.39
N TRP A 148 23.08 -0.46 -15.57
CA TRP A 148 23.00 -0.42 -14.11
C TRP A 148 24.37 -0.11 -13.48
N SER A 149 24.49 1.10 -12.94
CA SER A 149 25.67 1.73 -12.36
C SER A 149 25.78 1.51 -10.84
N PHE A 150 24.69 1.17 -10.15
CA PHE A 150 24.66 1.14 -8.68
C PHE A 150 25.20 -0.14 -8.00
N GLY A 151 25.78 -1.06 -8.77
CA GLY A 151 26.34 -2.31 -8.25
C GLY A 151 25.29 -3.28 -7.67
N ALA A 152 25.77 -4.32 -6.97
CA ALA A 152 24.95 -5.38 -6.40
C ALA A 152 24.83 -5.24 -4.87
N ASN A 153 23.91 -4.42 -4.39
CA ASN A 153 23.57 -4.41 -2.96
C ASN A 153 22.80 -5.71 -2.60
N HIS A 154 23.53 -6.77 -2.25
CA HIS A 154 22.96 -8.07 -1.94
C HIS A 154 22.00 -8.05 -0.75
N GLY A 155 22.27 -7.23 0.27
CA GLY A 155 21.42 -7.11 1.46
C GLY A 155 20.04 -6.54 1.12
N ALA A 156 20.03 -5.42 0.38
CA ALA A 156 18.79 -4.83 -0.09
C ALA A 156 18.04 -5.77 -1.04
N ALA A 157 18.74 -6.52 -1.90
CA ALA A 157 18.11 -7.45 -2.85
C ALA A 157 17.42 -8.61 -2.13
N GLN A 158 18.04 -9.15 -1.08
CA GLN A 158 17.42 -10.17 -0.25
C GLN A 158 16.21 -9.62 0.52
N GLN A 159 16.29 -8.40 1.04
CA GLN A 159 15.16 -7.79 1.74
C GLN A 159 13.99 -7.50 0.78
N PHE A 160 14.27 -6.98 -0.42
CA PHE A 160 13.28 -6.79 -1.46
C PHE A 160 12.57 -8.11 -1.81
N ALA A 161 13.33 -9.20 -2.01
CA ALA A 161 12.76 -10.51 -2.29
C ALA A 161 11.89 -11.04 -1.14
N ARG A 162 12.30 -10.84 0.13
CA ARG A 162 11.47 -11.16 1.30
C ARG A 162 10.18 -10.34 1.32
N ASN A 163 10.26 -9.05 1.01
CA ASN A 163 9.09 -8.18 1.00
C ASN A 163 8.12 -8.53 -0.14
N LEU A 164 8.65 -8.89 -1.31
CA LEU A 164 7.85 -9.37 -2.43
C LEU A 164 7.12 -10.68 -2.10
N GLN A 165 7.80 -11.61 -1.42
CA GLN A 165 7.20 -12.85 -0.96
C GLN A 165 6.09 -12.59 0.09
N ARG A 166 6.32 -11.69 1.04
CA ARG A 166 5.28 -11.30 2.01
C ARG A 166 4.06 -10.65 1.33
N ARG A 167 4.28 -9.79 0.33
CA ARG A 167 3.18 -9.20 -0.45
C ARG A 167 2.40 -10.27 -1.20
N TYR A 168 3.07 -11.27 -1.79
CA TYR A 168 2.41 -12.41 -2.41
C TYR A 168 1.53 -13.20 -1.43
N GLU A 169 2.04 -13.50 -0.23
CA GLU A 169 1.28 -14.18 0.82
C GLU A 169 0.04 -13.36 1.20
N ARG A 170 0.23 -12.07 1.42
CA ARG A 170 -0.83 -11.12 1.76
C ARG A 170 -1.94 -11.04 0.70
N VAL A 171 -1.57 -10.89 -0.57
CA VAL A 171 -2.51 -10.93 -1.71
C VAL A 171 -3.26 -12.27 -1.75
N THR A 172 -2.55 -13.38 -1.50
CA THR A 172 -3.17 -14.71 -1.46
C THR A 172 -4.23 -14.77 -0.36
N HIS A 173 -3.92 -14.31 0.85
CA HIS A 173 -4.87 -14.35 1.95
C HIS A 173 -6.07 -13.42 1.72
N LEU A 174 -5.85 -12.21 1.19
CA LEU A 174 -6.93 -11.28 0.84
C LEU A 174 -7.85 -11.84 -0.26
N ALA A 175 -7.30 -12.42 -1.33
CA ALA A 175 -8.10 -13.01 -2.41
C ALA A 175 -8.98 -14.17 -1.91
N ASN A 176 -8.52 -14.91 -0.91
CA ASN A 176 -9.34 -15.95 -0.28
C ASN A 176 -10.41 -15.35 0.65
N ALA A 177 -10.09 -14.28 1.39
CA ALA A 177 -11.04 -13.57 2.24
C ALA A 177 -12.19 -12.92 1.43
N THR A 178 -11.93 -12.48 0.20
CA THR A 178 -12.97 -12.00 -0.74
C THR A 178 -13.75 -13.13 -1.41
N LYS A 179 -13.48 -14.40 -1.09
CA LYS A 179 -14.09 -15.58 -1.74
C LYS A 179 -14.01 -15.54 -3.27
N MET A 180 -12.92 -14.99 -3.79
CA MET A 180 -12.72 -14.77 -5.22
C MET A 180 -12.97 -16.06 -6.01
N THR A 181 -13.86 -15.98 -6.99
CA THR A 181 -14.15 -17.10 -7.89
C THR A 181 -12.98 -17.37 -8.84
N PRO A 182 -12.85 -18.57 -9.42
CA PRO A 182 -11.86 -18.83 -10.45
C PRO A 182 -11.95 -17.87 -11.64
N THR A 183 -13.17 -17.47 -12.03
CA THR A 183 -13.40 -16.48 -13.11
C THR A 183 -12.85 -15.11 -12.72
N GLU A 184 -13.12 -14.63 -11.51
CA GLU A 184 -12.56 -13.36 -11.04
C GLU A 184 -11.04 -13.43 -10.89
N ALA A 185 -10.50 -14.56 -10.45
CA ALA A 185 -9.07 -14.80 -10.41
C ALA A 185 -8.44 -14.78 -11.81
N GLU A 186 -9.10 -15.34 -12.83
CA GLU A 186 -8.67 -15.18 -14.22
C GLU A 186 -8.71 -13.72 -14.67
N HIS A 187 -9.73 -12.95 -14.29
CA HIS A 187 -9.80 -11.50 -14.56
C HIS A 187 -8.75 -10.68 -13.80
N THR A 188 -8.32 -11.18 -12.64
CA THR A 188 -7.41 -10.46 -11.76
C THR A 188 -5.95 -10.78 -12.07
N TRP A 189 -5.64 -12.03 -12.45
CA TRP A 189 -4.28 -12.55 -12.57
C TRP A 189 -3.87 -12.93 -14.00
N ALA A 190 -4.80 -13.23 -14.91
CA ALA A 190 -4.45 -13.79 -16.22
C ALA A 190 -4.28 -12.69 -17.29
N THR A 191 -4.68 -12.98 -18.52
CA THR A 191 -4.51 -12.14 -19.72
C THR A 191 -5.30 -10.83 -19.65
N SER A 192 -6.44 -10.85 -18.99
CA SER A 192 -7.26 -9.66 -18.64
C SER A 192 -6.48 -8.57 -17.88
N ALA A 193 -5.51 -8.96 -17.05
CA ALA A 193 -4.63 -8.03 -16.32
C ALA A 193 -3.46 -7.49 -17.17
N GLU A 194 -3.36 -7.88 -18.45
CA GLU A 194 -2.26 -7.44 -19.33
C GLU A 194 -2.23 -5.92 -19.53
N SER A 195 -3.39 -5.25 -19.57
CA SER A 195 -3.45 -3.78 -19.68
C SER A 195 -2.76 -3.10 -18.50
N LEU A 196 -3.00 -3.57 -17.29
CA LEU A 196 -2.38 -3.05 -16.06
C LEU A 196 -0.86 -3.26 -16.07
N ARG A 197 -0.43 -4.45 -16.50
CA ARG A 197 1.01 -4.77 -16.62
C ARG A 197 1.70 -3.93 -17.68
N ARG A 198 1.03 -3.64 -18.79
CA ARG A 198 1.54 -2.70 -19.81
C ARG A 198 1.66 -1.29 -19.25
N ILE A 199 0.71 -0.83 -18.43
CA ILE A 199 0.81 0.46 -17.72
C ILE A 199 2.06 0.46 -16.83
N HIS A 200 2.26 -0.57 -16.01
CA HIS A 200 3.46 -0.67 -15.19
C HIS A 200 4.74 -0.68 -16.04
N ALA A 201 4.77 -1.43 -17.14
CA ALA A 201 5.92 -1.52 -18.05
C ALA A 201 6.26 -0.17 -18.70
N VAL A 202 5.27 0.54 -19.26
CA VAL A 202 5.45 1.88 -19.82
C VAL A 202 5.94 2.84 -18.74
N THR A 203 5.34 2.79 -17.57
CA THR A 203 5.68 3.69 -16.46
C THR A 203 7.12 3.51 -16.01
N VAL A 204 7.55 2.26 -15.72
CA VAL A 204 8.92 2.02 -15.24
C VAL A 204 9.98 2.28 -16.31
N GLU A 205 9.62 2.24 -17.59
CA GLU A 205 10.52 2.60 -18.69
C GLU A 205 10.78 4.11 -18.76
N THR A 206 9.82 4.95 -18.33
CA THR A 206 10.05 6.41 -18.24
C THR A 206 11.05 6.80 -17.15
N TYR A 207 11.37 5.89 -16.23
CA TYR A 207 12.29 6.17 -15.13
C TYR A 207 13.73 6.13 -15.57
N ASP A 208 14.50 7.12 -15.15
CA ASP A 208 15.95 7.00 -15.18
C ASP A 208 16.45 5.93 -14.19
N GLU A 209 17.76 5.69 -14.19
CA GLU A 209 18.36 4.67 -13.34
C GLU A 209 18.17 4.95 -11.85
N LEU A 210 18.38 6.21 -11.46
CA LEU A 210 18.28 6.66 -10.07
C LEU A 210 16.86 6.49 -9.54
N THR A 211 15.86 6.82 -10.35
CA THR A 211 14.44 6.69 -10.02
C THR A 211 14.04 5.24 -9.84
N VAL A 212 14.49 4.33 -10.72
CA VAL A 212 14.26 2.89 -10.52
C VAL A 212 14.87 2.43 -9.22
N MET A 213 16.11 2.83 -8.91
CA MET A 213 16.74 2.40 -7.67
C MET A 213 16.06 2.99 -6.43
N ALA A 214 15.70 4.27 -6.42
CA ALA A 214 15.01 4.91 -5.30
C ALA A 214 13.67 4.22 -5.00
N ARG A 215 12.88 3.94 -6.05
CA ARG A 215 11.59 3.24 -5.92
C ARG A 215 11.75 1.79 -5.48
N TRP A 216 12.72 1.09 -6.05
CA TRP A 216 13.02 -0.28 -5.66
C TRP A 216 13.47 -0.35 -4.19
N ASN A 217 14.31 0.58 -3.75
CA ASN A 217 14.75 0.68 -2.35
C ASN A 217 13.59 1.02 -1.41
N THR A 218 12.61 1.81 -1.85
CA THR A 218 11.40 2.08 -1.06
C THR A 218 10.72 0.76 -0.67
N TYR A 219 10.55 -0.16 -1.61
CA TYR A 219 9.97 -1.48 -1.33
C TYR A 219 10.94 -2.44 -0.61
N ALA A 220 12.25 -2.23 -0.71
CA ALA A 220 13.21 -3.00 0.07
C ALA A 220 13.21 -2.56 1.55
N ILE A 221 13.01 -1.28 1.85
CA ILE A 221 13.06 -0.75 3.23
C ILE A 221 11.70 -0.83 3.90
N LYS A 222 10.63 -0.47 3.18
CA LYS A 222 9.27 -0.42 3.71
C LYS A 222 8.84 -1.80 4.21
N ASP A 223 8.25 -1.84 5.41
CA ASP A 223 7.61 -3.04 5.90
C ASP A 223 6.37 -3.33 5.03
N PRO A 224 6.27 -4.50 4.38
CA PRO A 224 5.08 -4.86 3.63
C PRO A 224 3.86 -5.13 4.53
N GLY A 225 4.04 -5.14 5.85
CA GLY A 225 3.02 -5.58 6.80
C GLY A 225 3.08 -7.11 7.02
N PRO A 226 2.19 -7.65 7.86
CA PRO A 226 2.14 -9.07 8.13
C PRO A 226 1.69 -9.86 6.89
N ALA A 227 2.23 -11.07 6.72
CA ALA A 227 1.88 -11.99 5.63
C ALA A 227 0.39 -12.35 5.66
N ILE A 228 -0.17 -12.58 6.85
CA ILE A 228 -1.61 -12.70 7.07
C ILE A 228 -2.07 -11.39 7.71
N PRO A 229 -2.86 -10.56 7.00
CA PRO A 229 -3.47 -9.40 7.61
C PRO A 229 -4.25 -9.76 8.89
N PRO A 230 -4.15 -8.98 9.98
CA PRO A 230 -4.66 -9.33 11.31
C PRO A 230 -6.20 -9.36 11.39
N PHE A 231 -6.90 -8.84 10.40
CA PHE A 231 -8.37 -8.91 10.28
C PHE A 231 -8.85 -10.15 9.51
N ILE A 232 -7.96 -10.93 8.91
CA ILE A 232 -8.33 -12.21 8.30
C ILE A 232 -8.49 -13.23 9.44
N PRO A 233 -9.64 -13.91 9.55
CA PRO A 233 -9.84 -14.92 10.58
C PRO A 233 -8.85 -16.07 10.47
N THR A 234 -8.14 -16.34 11.57
CA THR A 234 -7.20 -17.46 11.69
C THR A 234 -7.63 -18.42 12.79
N ASP A 235 -7.39 -19.72 12.60
CA ASP A 235 -7.51 -20.73 13.65
C ASP A 235 -6.50 -20.41 14.77
N PRO A 236 -6.96 -20.21 16.02
CA PRO A 236 -6.09 -19.84 17.14
C PRO A 236 -5.05 -20.93 17.50
N LEU A 237 -5.26 -22.19 17.12
CA LEU A 237 -4.34 -23.29 17.42
C LEU A 237 -3.19 -23.39 16.40
N THR A 238 -3.47 -23.06 15.14
CA THR A 238 -2.52 -23.24 14.04
C THR A 238 -1.97 -21.92 13.49
N GLY A 239 -2.64 -20.80 13.75
CA GLY A 239 -2.37 -19.51 13.12
C GLY A 239 -2.71 -19.48 11.62
N ALA A 240 -3.24 -20.58 11.07
CA ALA A 240 -3.62 -20.66 9.67
C ALA A 240 -4.97 -19.95 9.44
N PRO A 241 -5.20 -19.34 8.27
CA PRO A 241 -6.52 -18.82 7.91
C PRO A 241 -7.58 -19.91 8.01
N THR A 242 -8.77 -19.56 8.51
CA THR A 242 -9.87 -20.54 8.63
C THR A 242 -10.48 -20.92 7.29
N ASP A 243 -10.35 -20.06 6.28
CA ASP A 243 -10.83 -20.31 4.92
C ASP A 243 -9.75 -20.98 4.06
N PRO A 244 -10.06 -22.10 3.38
CA PRO A 244 -9.10 -22.79 2.54
C PRO A 244 -8.72 -21.96 1.31
N GLN A 245 -7.45 -22.00 0.92
CA GLN A 245 -6.97 -21.31 -0.28
C GLN A 245 -7.51 -22.00 -1.54
N THR A 246 -8.35 -21.31 -2.32
CA THR A 246 -8.95 -21.86 -3.55
C THR A 246 -8.35 -21.26 -4.82
N VAL A 247 -7.90 -20.01 -4.74
CA VAL A 247 -7.25 -19.29 -5.84
C VAL A 247 -5.92 -18.74 -5.36
N HIS A 248 -4.92 -18.82 -6.23
CA HIS A 248 -3.59 -18.30 -5.95
C HIS A 248 -3.19 -17.27 -6.99
N PRO A 249 -2.69 -16.10 -6.57
CA PRO A 249 -2.02 -15.18 -7.49
C PRO A 249 -0.78 -15.86 -8.09
N PRO A 250 -0.21 -15.32 -9.19
CA PRO A 250 1.03 -15.83 -9.73
C PRO A 250 2.17 -15.69 -8.71
N THR A 251 3.09 -16.66 -8.65
CA THR A 251 4.24 -16.61 -7.75
C THR A 251 5.14 -15.40 -8.04
N PRO A 252 5.98 -14.94 -7.09
CA PRO A 252 6.86 -13.80 -7.31
C PRO A 252 7.72 -13.90 -8.56
N GLN A 253 8.34 -15.06 -8.79
CA GLN A 253 9.14 -15.28 -9.99
C GLN A 253 8.29 -15.20 -11.26
N ARG A 254 7.08 -15.79 -11.25
CA ARG A 254 6.18 -15.74 -12.40
C ARG A 254 5.70 -14.31 -12.68
N MET A 255 5.48 -13.50 -11.65
CA MET A 255 5.17 -12.07 -11.81
C MET A 255 6.33 -11.30 -12.42
N ILE A 256 7.56 -11.53 -11.96
CA ILE A 256 8.77 -10.91 -12.53
C ILE A 256 8.94 -11.31 -14.00
N ASP A 257 8.79 -12.60 -14.32
CA ASP A 257 8.90 -13.10 -15.70
C ASP A 257 7.82 -12.49 -16.61
N THR A 258 6.60 -12.34 -16.09
CA THR A 258 5.48 -11.71 -16.80
C THR A 258 5.74 -10.22 -17.03
N ALA A 259 6.21 -9.50 -16.01
CA ALA A 259 6.58 -8.08 -16.14
C ALA A 259 7.73 -7.89 -17.14
N ARG A 260 8.71 -8.79 -17.13
CA ARG A 260 9.81 -8.81 -18.10
C ARG A 260 9.33 -9.02 -19.53
N ALA A 261 8.35 -9.90 -19.73
CA ALA A 261 7.74 -10.09 -21.04
C ALA A 261 6.99 -8.82 -21.49
N ALA A 262 6.25 -8.16 -20.60
CA ALA A 262 5.55 -6.91 -20.90
C ALA A 262 6.51 -5.75 -21.27
N LEU A 263 7.63 -5.62 -20.55
CA LEU A 263 8.70 -4.67 -20.88
C LEU A 263 9.22 -4.90 -22.30
N ARG A 264 9.51 -6.14 -22.66
CA ARG A 264 10.04 -6.51 -23.99
C ARG A 264 9.02 -6.39 -25.11
N ALA A 265 7.75 -6.69 -24.85
CA ALA A 265 6.67 -6.58 -25.83
C ALA A 265 6.47 -5.13 -26.31
N THR A 266 6.63 -4.16 -25.40
CA THR A 266 6.56 -2.71 -25.72
C THR A 266 7.57 -2.30 -26.80
N PHE A 267 8.71 -3.00 -26.91
CA PHE A 267 9.72 -2.74 -27.94
C PHE A 267 9.47 -3.48 -29.26
N ALA A 268 8.70 -4.57 -29.24
CA ALA A 268 8.53 -5.46 -30.40
C ALA A 268 7.37 -5.07 -31.33
N GLU A 269 6.41 -4.26 -30.86
CA GLU A 269 5.12 -4.09 -31.55
C GLU A 269 4.79 -2.60 -31.85
N PRO A 270 5.17 -2.05 -33.03
CA PRO A 270 4.75 -0.71 -33.43
C PRO A 270 3.34 -0.65 -34.06
N THR A 271 2.49 -1.69 -33.96
CA THR A 271 1.31 -1.83 -34.85
C THR A 271 -0.04 -2.01 -34.16
N VAL A 272 -0.26 -1.38 -33.00
CA VAL A 272 -1.61 -1.18 -32.44
C VAL A 272 -1.83 0.30 -32.16
N THR A 273 -2.60 0.93 -33.06
CA THR A 273 -3.17 2.30 -33.01
C THR A 273 -2.61 3.23 -31.93
N ALA A 274 -1.60 4.02 -32.31
CA ALA A 274 -0.93 5.01 -31.46
C ALA A 274 -1.88 6.01 -30.76
N ASP A 275 -3.09 6.25 -31.27
CA ASP A 275 -4.04 7.19 -30.66
C ASP A 275 -4.57 6.72 -29.30
N HIS A 276 -4.86 5.43 -29.11
CA HIS A 276 -5.49 4.97 -27.85
C HIS A 276 -4.46 4.62 -26.76
N THR A 277 -3.25 4.20 -27.15
CA THR A 277 -2.18 3.89 -26.19
C THR A 277 -1.46 5.14 -25.72
N ALA A 278 -1.32 6.18 -26.56
CA ALA A 278 -0.74 7.45 -26.16
C ALA A 278 -1.64 8.19 -25.17
N ASP A 279 -2.96 8.22 -25.39
CA ASP A 279 -3.90 8.85 -24.46
C ASP A 279 -3.95 8.10 -23.12
N LEU A 280 -4.04 6.76 -23.14
CA LEU A 280 -3.96 5.96 -21.90
C LEU A 280 -2.61 6.08 -21.20
N ALA A 281 -1.49 6.15 -21.93
CA ALA A 281 -0.17 6.33 -21.33
C ALA A 281 0.01 7.74 -20.76
N THR A 282 -0.54 8.77 -21.41
CA THR A 282 -0.45 10.17 -20.94
C THR A 282 -1.33 10.38 -19.71
N ASP A 283 -2.58 9.91 -19.74
CA ASP A 283 -3.49 9.98 -18.60
C ASP A 283 -2.93 9.18 -17.41
N ASN A 284 -2.37 7.98 -17.65
CA ASN A 284 -1.78 7.16 -16.59
C ASN A 284 -0.39 7.63 -16.13
N ALA A 285 0.39 8.30 -16.97
CA ALA A 285 1.64 8.96 -16.56
C ALA A 285 1.35 10.18 -15.69
N ALA A 286 0.30 10.94 -15.97
CA ALA A 286 -0.18 12.01 -15.08
C ALA A 286 -0.65 11.46 -13.73
N ILE A 287 -1.37 10.33 -13.74
CA ILE A 287 -1.79 9.62 -12.53
C ILE A 287 -0.57 9.11 -11.75
N THR A 288 0.38 8.46 -12.42
CA THR A 288 1.62 8.01 -11.78
C THR A 288 2.37 9.21 -11.22
N HIS A 289 2.56 10.29 -11.96
CA HIS A 289 3.23 11.49 -11.46
C HIS A 289 2.55 12.06 -10.19
N ALA A 290 1.21 11.99 -10.08
CA ALA A 290 0.50 12.36 -8.86
C ALA A 290 0.82 11.42 -7.68
N VAL A 291 0.91 10.11 -7.93
CA VAL A 291 1.37 9.09 -6.98
C VAL A 291 2.82 9.36 -6.53
N GLU A 292 3.67 9.81 -7.44
CA GLU A 292 5.08 10.07 -7.21
C GLU A 292 5.33 11.31 -6.36
N HIS A 293 4.54 12.36 -6.60
CA HIS A 293 4.63 13.62 -5.85
C HIS A 293 4.15 13.47 -4.40
N ALA A 294 3.40 12.41 -4.10
CA ALA A 294 2.87 12.10 -2.77
C ALA A 294 3.75 11.14 -1.96
N LEU A 295 4.69 10.43 -2.59
CA LEU A 295 5.70 9.66 -1.87
C LEU A 295 6.81 10.61 -1.39
N PRO A 296 7.35 10.46 -0.17
CA PRO A 296 8.43 11.31 0.30
C PRO A 296 9.58 11.30 -0.72
N ALA A 297 9.90 12.48 -1.26
CA ALA A 297 10.99 12.65 -2.23
C ALA A 297 12.34 12.26 -1.62
N ASP A 298 12.45 12.43 -0.31
CA ASP A 298 13.65 12.17 0.47
C ASP A 298 13.54 10.76 1.04
N GLY A 299 14.16 9.80 0.35
CA GLY A 299 14.52 8.54 0.98
C GLY A 299 15.24 8.86 2.28
N ALA A 300 14.60 8.52 3.41
CA ALA A 300 15.07 8.82 4.76
C ALA A 300 16.61 8.74 4.82
N ASP A 301 17.23 9.86 5.16
CA ASP A 301 18.67 10.05 5.15
C ASP A 301 19.35 9.08 6.13
N TRP A 302 19.84 7.95 5.62
CA TRP A 302 20.51 6.90 6.40
C TRP A 302 21.98 7.22 6.71
N THR A 303 22.39 8.50 6.67
CA THR A 303 23.72 8.89 7.18
C THR A 303 23.71 9.45 8.60
N SER A 304 22.56 9.52 9.26
CA SER A 304 22.51 9.79 10.70
C SER A 304 22.75 8.49 11.50
N GLU A 305 23.99 7.99 11.48
CA GLU A 305 24.48 7.25 12.64
C GLU A 305 24.41 8.23 13.83
N PRO A 306 23.76 7.90 14.96
CA PRO A 306 23.74 8.81 16.10
C PRO A 306 25.19 8.99 16.57
N GLU A 307 25.75 10.17 16.28
CA GLU A 307 27.04 10.62 16.76
C GLU A 307 27.04 10.49 18.30
N PRO A 308 27.86 9.60 18.89
CA PRO A 308 27.82 9.36 20.31
C PRO A 308 28.65 10.43 21.00
N ASP A 309 28.11 11.62 21.21
CA ASP A 309 28.75 12.64 22.07
C ASP A 309 27.73 13.56 22.75
N HIS A 310 26.83 12.96 23.53
CA HIS A 310 26.39 13.62 24.76
C HIS A 310 27.07 12.96 25.95
N HIS A 311 28.33 13.35 26.12
CA HIS A 311 29.01 13.43 27.40
C HIS A 311 28.08 14.09 28.44
N LEU A 312 27.33 13.29 29.18
CA LEU A 312 26.91 13.68 30.52
C LEU A 312 28.10 13.44 31.46
N PRO A 313 28.45 14.44 32.29
CA PRO A 313 29.73 14.48 32.98
C PRO A 313 29.80 13.39 34.04
N ASN A 314 30.92 12.67 34.08
CA ASN A 314 31.26 11.71 35.12
C ASN A 314 31.37 12.43 36.48
N PRO A 315 30.45 12.21 37.44
CA PRO A 315 30.56 12.78 38.77
C PRO A 315 31.22 11.74 39.68
N SER A 316 32.52 11.50 39.52
CA SER A 316 33.34 10.84 40.55
C SER A 316 34.84 10.87 40.20
N ALA A 317 35.40 12.08 40.16
CA ALA A 317 36.82 12.31 40.41
C ALA A 317 36.99 13.65 41.13
N GLY A 318 36.40 13.75 42.32
CA GLY A 318 36.82 14.73 43.32
C GLY A 318 38.18 14.32 43.85
N GLU A 319 39.22 14.51 43.05
CA GLU A 319 40.60 14.55 43.53
C GLU A 319 40.78 15.86 44.30
N GLY A 320 41.32 15.71 45.50
CA GLY A 320 41.65 16.81 46.39
C GLY A 320 42.60 17.78 45.73
N LEU A 321 42.23 19.06 45.79
CA LEU A 321 43.16 20.16 45.77
C LEU A 321 43.33 20.65 47.21
N ASP A 322 44.20 19.95 47.93
CA ASP A 322 45.06 20.60 48.91
C ASP A 322 45.98 21.55 48.15
N ALA A 323 45.74 22.85 48.24
CA ALA A 323 46.78 23.86 48.45
C ALA A 323 46.22 25.29 48.45
N PHE A 324 46.71 26.06 49.42
CA PHE A 324 46.86 27.52 49.51
C PHE A 324 45.95 28.25 50.52
N GLY A 325 46.54 28.53 51.69
CA GLY A 325 46.19 29.67 52.54
C GLY A 325 46.03 29.35 54.00
#